data_AF-A0A918E2N9-F1
#
_entry.id   AF-A0A918E2N9-F1
#
_cell.length_a   1.000
_cell.length_b   1.000
_cell.length_c   1.000
_cell.angle_alpha   90.00
_cell.angle_beta   90.00
_cell.angle_gamma   90.00
#
_symmetry.space_group_name_H-M   'P 1'
#
loop_
_entity.id
_entity.type
_entity.pdbx_description
1 polymer ?
#
loop_
_entity_poly.entity_id
_entity_poly.type
_entity_poly.pdbx_seq_one_letter_code
_entity_poly.pdbx_strand_id
1 'polypeptide(L)'
;MHVVPSLDPDSPRVRFGAELRRLREAAELSQAAVASRLGCTQTQVSWLEKATRTPSRSDAERLDMLFGKSASVSFARIYQRIVAQPGSPMWFRNWVEEIEPNLLVLRSWDPLLIPGLL
;
A
#
# COMPACT_ATOMS: atom_id res chain seq x y z
N MET A 1 1.65 -19.78 -21.57
CA MET A 1 1.32 -18.35 -21.74
C MET A 1 0.93 -17.80 -20.38
N HIS A 2 1.82 -17.01 -19.74
CA HIS A 2 1.48 -16.33 -18.49
C HIS A 2 0.50 -15.22 -18.82
N VAL A 3 -0.79 -15.43 -18.54
CA VAL A 3 -1.79 -14.36 -18.57
C VAL A 3 -1.41 -13.39 -17.47
N VAL A 4 -0.86 -12.23 -17.84
CA VAL A 4 -0.75 -11.10 -16.92
C VAL A 4 -2.20 -10.74 -16.59
N PRO A 5 -2.66 -10.84 -15.32
CA PRO A 5 -4.03 -10.51 -15.01
C PRO A 5 -4.23 -9.04 -15.38
N SER A 6 -5.09 -8.77 -16.36
CA SER A 6 -5.56 -7.43 -16.63
C SER A 6 -6.18 -6.93 -15.33
N LEU A 7 -5.52 -5.94 -14.71
CA LEU A 7 -5.99 -5.32 -13.48
C LEU A 7 -7.35 -4.69 -13.79
N ASP A 8 -8.44 -5.30 -13.28
CA ASP A 8 -9.78 -4.74 -13.43
C ASP A 8 -9.79 -3.31 -12.87
N PRO A 9 -10.10 -2.27 -13.67
CA PRO A 9 -10.07 -0.88 -13.21
C PRO A 9 -11.00 -0.62 -12.02
N ASP A 10 -12.08 -1.41 -11.93
CA ASP A 10 -13.06 -1.36 -10.84
C ASP A 10 -12.66 -2.19 -9.60
N SER A 11 -11.53 -2.90 -9.64
CA SER A 11 -11.05 -3.68 -8.50
C SER A 11 -10.73 -2.76 -7.32
N PRO A 12 -11.29 -3.01 -6.12
CA PRO A 12 -10.99 -2.22 -4.93
C PRO A 12 -9.49 -2.14 -4.60
N ARG A 13 -8.70 -3.15 -4.96
CA ARG A 13 -7.24 -3.16 -4.77
C ARG A 13 -6.51 -2.24 -5.75
N VAL A 14 -6.96 -2.18 -7.01
CA VAL A 14 -6.42 -1.25 -8.02
C VAL A 14 -6.73 0.18 -7.61
N ARG A 15 -7.96 0.44 -7.18
CA ARG A 15 -8.34 1.75 -6.63
C ARG A 15 -7.52 2.15 -5.42
N PHE A 16 -7.22 1.22 -4.50
CA PHE A 16 -6.36 1.49 -3.36
C PHE A 16 -4.98 2.00 -3.80
N GLY A 17 -4.32 1.29 -4.71
CA GLY A 17 -3.01 1.67 -5.22
C GLY A 17 -3.01 2.99 -5.99
N ALA A 18 -4.05 3.23 -6.80
CA ALA A 18 -4.21 4.47 -7.55
C ALA A 18 -4.39 5.69 -6.62
N GLU A 19 -5.21 5.59 -5.57
CA GLU A 19 -5.40 6.68 -4.60
C GLU A 19 -4.15 6.93 -3.77
N LEU A 20 -3.42 5.87 -3.40
CA LEU A 20 -2.12 6.00 -2.73
C LEU A 20 -1.15 6.82 -3.59
N ARG A 21 -1.02 6.45 -4.86
CA ARG A 21 -0.15 7.16 -5.81
C ARG A 21 -0.59 8.63 -5.97
N ARG A 22 -1.89 8.87 -6.17
CA ARG A 22 -2.45 10.21 -6.36
C ARG A 22 -2.19 11.12 -5.16
N LEU A 23 -2.44 10.64 -3.94
CA LEU A 23 -2.22 11.42 -2.72
C LEU A 23 -0.74 11.63 -2.43
N ARG A 24 0.10 10.63 -2.71
CA ARG A 24 1.55 10.76 -2.61
C ARG A 24 2.08 11.85 -3.54
N GLU A 25 1.66 11.85 -4.80
CA GLU A 25 2.09 12.84 -5.81
C GLU A 25 1.55 14.24 -5.48
N ALA A 26 0.29 14.35 -5.03
CA ALA A 26 -0.28 15.62 -4.57
C ALA A 26 0.43 16.22 -3.34
N ALA A 27 1.03 15.37 -2.50
CA ALA A 27 1.84 15.78 -1.36
C ALA A 27 3.34 15.91 -1.69
N GLU A 28 3.73 15.77 -2.96
CA GLU A 28 5.12 15.82 -3.45
C GLU A 28 6.06 14.82 -2.73
N LEU A 29 5.52 13.67 -2.32
CA LEU A 29 6.28 12.66 -1.60
C LEU A 29 6.84 11.60 -2.57
N SER A 30 8.07 11.14 -2.33
CA SER A 30 8.58 9.92 -2.96
C SER A 30 7.98 8.68 -2.28
N GLN A 31 8.00 7.52 -2.96
CA GLN A 31 7.59 6.25 -2.35
C GLN A 31 8.41 5.94 -1.09
N ALA A 32 9.71 6.28 -1.11
CA ALA A 32 10.61 6.17 0.03
C ALA A 32 10.17 7.06 1.20
N ALA A 33 9.76 8.30 0.92
CA ALA A 33 9.31 9.23 1.95
C ALA A 33 7.98 8.79 2.59
N VAL A 34 7.08 8.17 1.82
CA VAL A 34 5.87 7.52 2.38
C VAL A 34 6.28 6.33 3.24
N ALA A 35 7.15 5.46 2.74
CA ALA A 35 7.62 4.27 3.46
C ALA A 35 8.23 4.61 4.82
N SER A 36 9.10 5.62 4.88
CA SER A 36 9.70 6.10 6.14
C SER A 36 8.66 6.59 7.15
N ARG A 37 7.57 7.21 6.69
CA ARG A 37 6.48 7.69 7.57
C ARG A 37 5.57 6.56 8.04
N LEU A 38 5.41 5.51 7.24
CA LEU A 38 4.64 4.32 7.59
C LEU A 38 5.45 3.27 8.38
N GLY A 39 6.77 3.43 8.47
CA GLY A 39 7.67 2.47 9.10
C GLY A 39 7.90 1.20 8.27
N CYS A 40 7.81 1.30 6.93
CA CYS A 40 7.94 0.18 6.01
C CYS A 40 9.02 0.41 4.93
N THR A 41 9.14 -0.50 3.96
CA THR A 41 10.11 -0.38 2.85
C THR A 41 9.49 0.31 1.63
N GLN A 42 10.31 0.97 0.81
CA GLN A 42 9.85 1.55 -0.46
C GLN A 42 9.21 0.47 -1.36
N THR A 43 9.77 -0.73 -1.37
CA THR A 43 9.24 -1.88 -2.14
C THR A 43 7.82 -2.23 -1.73
N GLN A 44 7.50 -2.19 -0.43
CA GLN A 44 6.13 -2.39 0.05
C GLN A 44 5.18 -1.32 -0.51
N VAL A 45 5.57 -0.05 -0.47
CA VAL A 45 4.78 1.05 -1.08
C VAL A 45 4.60 0.82 -2.58
N SER A 46 5.65 0.40 -3.30
CA SER A 46 5.60 0.08 -4.73
C SER A 46 4.59 -1.04 -5.04
N TRP A 47 4.57 -2.12 -4.23
CA TRP A 47 3.61 -3.20 -4.39
C TRP A 47 2.17 -2.78 -4.13
N LEU A 48 1.96 -1.90 -3.14
CA LEU A 48 0.64 -1.34 -2.85
C LEU A 48 0.15 -0.47 -4.01
N GLU A 49 0.99 0.43 -4.53
CA GLU A 49 0.63 1.27 -5.70
C GLU A 49 0.36 0.45 -6.96
N LYS A 50 1.10 -0.64 -7.18
CA LYS A 50 0.91 -1.56 -8.32
C LYS A 50 -0.22 -2.57 -8.12
N ALA A 51 -0.90 -2.55 -6.96
CA ALA A 51 -1.94 -3.52 -6.60
C ALA A 51 -1.47 -5.00 -6.67
N THR A 52 -0.16 -5.26 -6.57
CA THR A 52 0.41 -6.61 -6.63
C THR A 52 0.38 -7.34 -5.30
N ARG A 53 0.22 -6.60 -4.19
CA ARG A 53 -0.08 -7.14 -2.87
C ARG A 53 -1.31 -6.48 -2.29
N THR A 54 -2.06 -7.22 -1.51
CA THR A 54 -3.21 -6.66 -0.78
C THR A 54 -2.70 -5.93 0.47
N PRO A 55 -3.17 -4.71 0.73
CA PRO A 55 -2.85 -3.98 1.96
C PRO A 55 -3.34 -4.72 3.20
N SER A 56 -2.59 -4.61 4.29
CA SER A 56 -3.10 -4.95 5.62
C SER A 56 -4.06 -3.86 6.13
N ARG A 57 -4.80 -4.17 7.20
CA ARG A 57 -5.60 -3.17 7.91
C ARG A 57 -4.72 -2.05 8.47
N SER A 58 -3.57 -2.41 9.04
CA SER A 58 -2.60 -1.48 9.63
C SER A 58 -2.03 -0.51 8.58
N ASP A 59 -1.75 -0.99 7.36
CA ASP A 59 -1.31 -0.14 6.24
C ASP A 59 -2.40 0.88 5.87
N ALA A 60 -3.66 0.44 5.79
CA ALA A 60 -4.79 1.31 5.47
C ALA A 60 -5.01 2.40 6.54
N GLU A 61 -4.94 2.03 7.83
CA GLU A 61 -5.10 2.98 8.94
C GLU A 61 -3.94 3.99 9.01
N ARG A 62 -2.69 3.54 8.84
CA ARG A 62 -1.52 4.42 8.82
C ARG A 62 -1.55 5.39 7.63
N LEU A 63 -2.05 4.94 6.48
CA LEU A 63 -2.26 5.81 5.32
C LEU A 63 -3.38 6.84 5.54
N ASP A 64 -4.47 6.45 6.20
CA ASP A 64 -5.52 7.39 6.63
C ASP A 64 -4.96 8.40 7.65
N MET A 65 -4.06 8.01 8.55
CA MET A 65 -3.40 8.97 9.45
C MET A 65 -2.45 9.92 8.70
N LEU A 66 -1.71 9.41 7.71
CA LEU A 66 -0.76 10.19 6.92
C LEU A 66 -1.44 11.20 6.00
N PHE A 67 -2.51 10.80 5.32
CA PHE A 67 -3.18 11.61 4.30
C PHE A 67 -4.54 12.17 4.72
N GLY A 68 -5.15 11.68 5.81
CA GLY A 68 -6.55 11.91 6.16
C GLY A 68 -6.93 13.36 6.48
N LYS A 69 -5.97 14.24 6.71
CA LYS A 69 -6.24 15.68 6.84
C LYS A 69 -6.45 16.39 5.50
N SER A 70 -5.96 15.81 4.40
CA SER A 70 -5.99 16.39 3.05
C SER A 70 -6.74 15.52 2.04
N ALA A 71 -7.18 14.33 2.42
CA ALA A 71 -7.74 13.33 1.51
C ALA A 71 -9.27 13.30 1.57
N SER A 72 -9.91 13.30 0.40
CA SER A 72 -11.32 12.94 0.21
C SER A 72 -11.58 11.43 0.22
N VAL A 73 -10.56 10.63 0.52
CA VAL A 73 -10.58 9.16 0.43
C VAL A 73 -10.25 8.54 1.78
N SER A 74 -10.85 7.38 2.06
CA SER A 74 -10.49 6.54 3.21
C SER A 74 -9.95 5.21 2.72
N PHE A 75 -8.68 4.94 3.02
CA PHE A 75 -8.01 3.68 2.74
C PHE A 75 -8.61 2.54 3.56
N ALA A 76 -9.00 2.77 4.82
CA ALA A 76 -9.68 1.76 5.64
C ALA A 76 -11.00 1.28 5.00
N ARG A 77 -11.78 2.21 4.42
CA ARG A 77 -13.02 1.87 3.71
C ARG A 77 -12.76 1.09 2.41
N ILE A 78 -11.69 1.43 1.68
CA ILE A 78 -11.31 0.66 0.49
C ILE A 78 -10.84 -0.74 0.89
N TYR A 79 -10.05 -0.87 1.96
CA TYR A 79 -9.63 -2.15 2.53
C TYR A 79 -10.82 -3.03 2.89
N GLN A 80 -11.85 -2.49 3.54
CA GLN A 80 -13.09 -3.23 3.83
C GLN A 80 -13.73 -3.82 2.58
N ARG A 81 -13.73 -3.09 1.45
CA ARG A 81 -14.24 -3.60 0.16
C ARG A 81 -13.33 -4.66 -0.46
N ILE A 82 -12.03 -4.62 -0.20
CA ILE A 82 -11.11 -5.67 -0.65
C ILE A 82 -11.43 -7.00 0.08
N VAL A 83 -11.65 -6.95 1.40
CA VAL A 83 -11.91 -8.16 2.21
C VAL A 83 -13.35 -8.66 2.13
N ALA A 84 -14.31 -7.80 1.76
CA ALA A 84 -15.72 -8.15 1.62
C ALA A 84 -16.07 -8.89 0.31
N GLN A 85 -15.13 -9.03 -0.64
CA GLN A 85 -15.38 -9.73 -1.90
C GLN A 85 -15.63 -11.23 -1.66
N PRO A 86 -16.76 -11.80 -2.16
CA PRO A 86 -17.05 -13.23 -2.07
C PRO A 86 -15.96 -14.03 -2.80
N GLY A 87 -15.33 -14.98 -2.11
CA GLY A 87 -14.25 -15.81 -2.69
C GLY A 87 -12.84 -15.48 -2.18
N SER A 88 -12.67 -14.52 -1.27
CA SER A 88 -11.41 -14.37 -0.54
C SER A 88 -11.19 -15.61 0.35
N PRO A 89 -10.10 -16.39 0.17
CA PRO A 89 -9.90 -17.62 0.94
C PRO A 89 -9.84 -17.34 2.45
N MET A 90 -10.39 -18.24 3.26
CA MET A 90 -10.43 -18.08 4.73
C MET A 90 -9.04 -17.89 5.38
N TRP A 91 -7.97 -18.43 4.78
CA TRP A 91 -6.59 -18.20 5.23
C TRP A 91 -6.13 -16.74 5.09
N PHE A 92 -6.83 -15.94 4.27
CA PHE A 92 -6.57 -14.53 4.04
C PHE A 92 -7.05 -13.64 5.20
N ARG A 93 -8.08 -14.08 5.95
CA ARG A 93 -8.53 -13.41 7.17
C ARG A 93 -7.59 -13.71 8.34
N ASN A 94 -7.21 -14.98 8.49
CA ASN A 94 -6.33 -15.41 9.56
C ASN A 94 -4.89 -14.87 9.40
N TRP A 95 -4.34 -14.77 8.18
CA TRP A 95 -2.98 -14.22 7.98
C TRP A 95 -2.87 -12.73 8.34
N VAL A 96 -3.93 -11.94 8.09
CA VAL A 96 -3.95 -10.51 8.45
C VAL A 96 -4.16 -10.30 9.95
N GLU A 97 -4.85 -11.21 10.62
CA GLU A 97 -5.05 -11.18 12.08
C GLU A 97 -3.87 -11.80 12.86
N GLU A 98 -3.18 -12.82 12.34
CA GLU A 98 -2.13 -13.57 13.03
C GLU A 98 -0.72 -12.97 12.89
N ILE A 99 -0.43 -12.17 11.85
CA ILE A 99 0.95 -11.69 11.56
C ILE A 99 1.24 -10.27 12.08
N GLU A 100 0.30 -9.64 12.78
CA GLU A 100 0.52 -8.35 13.43
C GLU A 100 0.64 -8.53 14.97
N PRO A 101 1.79 -9.06 15.43
CA PRO A 101 2.39 -8.45 16.62
C PRO A 101 3.83 -7.99 16.42
N ASN A 102 4.56 -8.56 15.45
CA ASN A 102 6.02 -8.46 15.38
C ASN A 102 6.53 -8.27 13.94
N LEU A 103 6.02 -7.30 13.17
CA LEU A 103 6.72 -6.87 11.96
C LEU A 103 7.99 -6.08 12.35
N LEU A 104 8.96 -6.83 12.89
CA LEU A 104 10.35 -6.42 13.04
C LEU A 104 10.81 -5.93 11.68
N VAL A 105 11.07 -4.64 11.65
CA VAL A 105 11.48 -3.86 10.48
C VAL A 105 12.60 -4.61 9.76
N LEU A 106 12.28 -5.27 8.64
CA LEU A 106 13.26 -5.67 7.66
C LEU A 106 13.80 -4.39 7.02
N ARG A 107 14.76 -3.75 7.69
CA ARG A 107 15.58 -2.68 7.13
C ARG A 107 16.64 -3.33 6.25
N SER A 108 16.35 -3.47 4.96
CA SER A 108 17.41 -3.29 3.97
C SER A 108 17.06 -2.04 3.14
N TRP A 109 17.92 -1.04 3.25
CA TRP A 109 17.93 0.15 2.42
C TRP A 109 19.34 0.26 1.86
N ASP A 110 19.47 0.17 0.55
CA ASP A 110 20.60 0.72 -0.19
C ASP A 110 20.10 1.98 -0.90
N PRO A 111 20.48 3.19 -0.44
CA PRO A 111 20.24 4.42 -1.18
C PRO A 111 21.41 4.66 -2.15
N LEU A 112 21.23 4.26 -3.41
CA LEU A 112 21.95 4.86 -4.54
C LEU A 112 20.86 5.42 -5.48
N LEU A 113 20.81 6.70 -5.84
CA LEU A 113 21.85 7.70 -5.99
C LEU A 113 21.27 9.10 -5.70
N ILE A 114 22.11 9.95 -5.12
CA ILE A 114 22.10 11.40 -5.40
C ILE A 114 22.99 11.58 -6.64
N PRO A 115 22.48 12.02 -7.80
CA PRO A 115 23.28 12.78 -8.72
C PRO A 115 23.05 14.25 -8.39
N GLY A 116 23.93 14.79 -7.56
CA GLY A 116 24.18 16.21 -7.48
C GLY A 116 25.09 16.61 -8.64
N LEU A 117 24.78 17.77 -9.22
CA LEU A 117 25.54 18.62 -10.14
C LEU A 117 25.90 18.07 -11.53
N LEU A 118 25.27 18.64 -12.57
CA LEU A 118 25.75 19.84 -13.26
C LEU A 118 24.57 20.70 -13.74
#